data_AF-A0A1G1F5A3-F1
#
_entry.id   AF-A0A1G1F5A3-F1
#
_cell.length_a   1.000
_cell.length_b   1.000
_cell.length_c   1.000
_cell.angle_alpha   90.00
_cell.angle_beta   90.00
_cell.angle_gamma   90.00
#
_symmetry.space_group_name_H-M   'P 1'
#
loop_
_entity.id
_entity.type
_entity.pdbx_description
1 polymer ?
#
loop_
_entity_poly.entity_id
_entity_poly.type
_entity_poly.pdbx_seq_one_letter_code
_entity_poly.pdbx_strand_id
1 'polypeptide(L)'
;MTPSKRVWLSKGRGYFSVAGPQGRFIIFLVLVLAGYTLLLRVFQKLSEMLQLPLFLPISLVTLFVFIAVVGTLYSHTILGPLTRIQRAINRMIDGEADICLRLREADDPLLKDLAASLSTLCEHTRINQAVIHDAAADLFNGVQSLIESVKGGAGAKDLAPLIETLRNKQDLLDKAVKSFR
;
A
#
# COMPACT_ATOMS: atom_id res chain seq x y z
N MET A 1 -25.88 -16.12 -16.83
CA MET A 1 -25.41 -14.72 -16.69
C MET A 1 -23.98 -14.76 -16.16
N THR A 2 -23.01 -14.59 -17.04
CA THR A 2 -21.58 -14.66 -16.73
C THR A 2 -21.03 -13.24 -16.52
N PRO A 3 -20.26 -12.97 -15.44
CA PRO A 3 -19.73 -11.64 -15.22
C PRO A 3 -18.54 -11.40 -16.15
N SER A 4 -18.65 -10.28 -16.87
CA SER A 4 -17.68 -9.71 -17.79
C SER A 4 -16.27 -9.61 -17.19
N LYS A 5 -15.30 -10.27 -17.82
CA LYS A 5 -13.87 -10.01 -17.63
C LYS A 5 -13.58 -8.61 -18.17
N ARG A 6 -13.45 -7.61 -17.29
CA ARG A 6 -12.85 -6.32 -17.66
C ARG A 6 -11.34 -6.52 -17.84
N VAL A 7 -10.96 -6.85 -19.06
CA VAL A 7 -9.58 -6.68 -19.55
C VAL A 7 -9.33 -5.17 -19.56
N TRP A 8 -8.54 -4.69 -18.61
CA TRP A 8 -7.97 -3.35 -18.68
C TRP A 8 -6.97 -3.34 -19.84
N LEU A 9 -7.46 -3.01 -21.03
CA LEU A 9 -6.63 -2.53 -22.13
C LEU A 9 -5.98 -1.24 -21.65
N SER A 10 -4.68 -1.30 -21.33
CA SER A 10 -3.82 -0.12 -21.19
C SER A 10 -3.68 0.54 -22.56
N LYS A 11 -4.66 1.39 -22.87
CA LYS A 11 -4.70 2.27 -24.04
C LYS A 11 -3.44 3.13 -24.03
N GLY A 12 -2.72 3.12 -25.16
CA GLY A 12 -1.37 3.66 -25.31
C GLY A 12 -1.17 5.06 -24.71
N ARG A 13 -0.02 5.26 -24.05
CA ARG A 13 0.45 6.56 -23.62
C ARG A 13 1.87 6.77 -24.12
N GLY A 14 2.05 7.84 -24.88
CA GLY A 14 3.26 8.15 -25.64
C GLY A 14 4.53 8.24 -24.79
N TYR A 15 5.64 8.47 -25.50
CA TYR A 15 7.02 8.48 -25.05
C TYR A 15 7.31 9.21 -23.71
N PHE A 16 6.47 10.15 -23.27
CA PHE A 16 6.56 10.80 -21.95
C PHE A 16 6.10 9.95 -20.76
N SER A 17 5.54 8.76 -20.99
CA SER A 17 5.21 7.79 -19.93
C SER A 17 6.31 6.76 -19.67
N VAL A 18 7.32 6.68 -20.55
CA VAL A 18 8.45 5.74 -20.44
C VAL A 18 9.49 6.21 -19.41
N ALA A 19 9.56 7.52 -19.16
CA ALA A 19 10.24 8.03 -17.98
C ALA A 19 9.38 7.68 -16.75
N GLY A 20 9.64 6.52 -16.15
CA GLY A 20 9.08 6.17 -14.85
C GLY A 20 9.39 7.25 -13.79
N PRO A 21 8.92 7.09 -12.54
CA PRO A 21 9.16 8.05 -11.47
C PRO A 21 10.60 8.53 -11.33
N GLN A 22 11.56 7.64 -11.58
CA GLN A 22 12.99 7.96 -11.63
C GLN A 22 13.32 8.97 -12.74
N GLY A 23 12.75 8.84 -13.94
CA GLY A 23 12.93 9.78 -15.04
C GLY A 23 12.30 11.14 -14.76
N ARG A 24 11.13 11.19 -14.11
CA ARG A 24 10.51 12.45 -13.68
C ARG A 24 11.34 13.16 -12.61
N PHE A 25 11.87 12.41 -11.65
CA PHE A 25 12.77 12.94 -10.64
C PHE A 25 14.09 13.44 -11.24
N ILE A 26 14.66 12.71 -12.20
CA ILE A 26 15.86 13.14 -12.93
C ILE A 26 15.58 14.43 -13.72
N ILE A 27 14.46 14.51 -14.44
CA ILE A 27 14.08 15.74 -15.17
C ILE A 27 13.89 16.91 -14.19
N PHE A 28 13.20 16.68 -13.07
CA PHE A 28 13.05 17.68 -12.01
C PHE A 28 14.42 18.14 -11.50
N LEU A 29 15.32 17.22 -11.15
CA LEU A 29 16.67 17.51 -10.68
C LEU A 29 17.47 18.32 -11.70
N VAL A 30 17.40 17.95 -12.98
CA VAL A 30 18.09 18.65 -14.08
C VAL A 30 17.54 20.06 -14.26
N LEU A 31 16.21 20.23 -14.28
CA LEU A 31 15.58 21.55 -14.38
C LEU A 31 15.93 22.45 -13.20
N VAL A 32 15.93 21.87 -12.00
CA VAL A 32 16.25 22.55 -10.75
C VAL A 32 17.73 22.95 -10.73
N LEU A 33 18.64 22.07 -11.16
CA LEU A 33 20.07 22.37 -11.30
C LEU A 33 20.35 23.42 -12.39
N ALA A 34 19.63 23.36 -13.51
CA ALA A 34 19.68 24.37 -14.56
C ALA A 34 19.20 25.74 -14.05
N GLY A 35 18.13 25.77 -13.26
CA GLY A 35 17.64 26.98 -12.60
C GLY A 35 18.66 27.56 -11.63
N TYR A 36 19.27 26.72 -10.78
CA TYR A 36 20.32 27.14 -9.84
C TYR A 36 21.56 27.71 -10.55
N THR A 37 22.03 27.04 -11.60
CA THR A 37 23.19 27.51 -12.39
C THR A 37 22.90 28.83 -13.12
N LEU A 38 21.68 29.01 -13.63
CA LEU A 38 21.24 30.26 -14.24
C LEU A 38 21.20 31.39 -13.20
N LEU A 39 20.64 31.12 -12.01
CA LEU A 39 20.58 32.07 -10.91
C LEU A 39 21.98 32.51 -10.46
N LEU A 40 22.91 31.54 -10.30
CA LEU A 40 24.30 31.84 -9.98
C LEU A 40 24.96 32.74 -11.03
N ARG A 41 24.75 32.47 -12.32
CA ARG A 41 25.28 33.32 -13.40
C ARG A 41 24.75 34.75 -13.34
N VAL A 42 23.46 34.93 -13.03
CA VAL A 42 22.86 36.27 -12.87
C VAL A 42 23.51 36.99 -11.70
N PHE A 43 23.63 36.33 -10.54
CA PHE A 43 24.29 36.92 -9.37
C PHE A 43 25.77 37.20 -9.58
N GLN A 44 26.48 36.37 -10.34
CA GLN A 44 27.87 36.60 -10.70
C GLN A 44 28.01 37.88 -11.51
N LYS A 45 27.23 38.04 -12.58
CA LYS A 45 27.25 39.26 -13.41
C LYS A 45 26.86 40.50 -12.61
N LEU A 46 25.88 40.39 -11.70
CA LEU A 46 25.47 41.51 -10.84
C LEU A 46 26.61 41.91 -9.89
N SER A 47 27.29 40.93 -9.29
CA SER A 47 28.40 41.16 -8.38
C SER A 47 29.60 41.80 -9.08
N GLU A 48 29.90 41.36 -10.30
CA GLU A 48 30.95 41.96 -11.15
C GLU A 48 30.61 43.41 -11.52
N MET A 49 29.36 43.69 -11.88
CA MET A 49 28.90 45.05 -12.23
C MET A 49 28.91 46.01 -11.03
N LEU A 50 28.62 45.50 -9.82
CA LEU A 50 28.57 46.29 -8.60
C LEU A 50 29.89 46.33 -7.82
N GLN A 51 30.93 45.61 -8.26
CA GLN A 51 32.22 45.42 -7.57
C GLN A 51 32.08 44.99 -6.10
N LEU A 52 30.99 44.31 -5.76
CA LEU A 52 30.72 43.89 -4.40
C LEU A 52 31.41 42.55 -4.13
N PRO A 53 32.20 42.38 -3.03
CA PRO A 53 32.74 41.09 -2.62
C PRO A 53 31.66 40.18 -1.97
N LEU A 54 30.41 40.28 -2.42
CA LEU A 54 29.25 39.60 -1.83
C LEU A 54 28.81 38.35 -2.61
N PHE A 55 29.49 38.02 -3.71
CA PHE A 55 29.16 36.84 -4.53
C PHE A 55 29.16 35.53 -3.72
N LEU A 56 30.20 35.30 -2.92
CA LEU A 56 30.35 34.06 -2.14
C LEU A 56 29.24 33.93 -1.06
N PRO A 57 28.96 34.95 -0.23
CA PRO A 57 27.80 34.93 0.66
C PRO A 57 26.47 34.68 -0.08
N ILE A 58 26.23 35.35 -1.21
CA ILE A 58 24.98 35.23 -1.97
C ILE A 58 24.81 33.82 -2.54
N SER A 59 25.88 33.24 -3.09
CA SER A 59 25.85 31.88 -3.64
C SER A 59 25.60 30.83 -2.54
N LEU A 60 26.20 30.99 -1.36
CA LEU A 60 25.94 30.10 -0.21
C LEU A 60 24.50 30.21 0.29
N VAL A 61 23.96 31.43 0.43
CA VAL A 61 22.55 31.64 0.83
C VAL A 61 21.61 31.05 -0.21
N THR A 62 21.90 31.25 -1.49
CA THR A 62 21.13 30.67 -2.59
C THR A 62 21.14 29.14 -2.52
N LEU A 63 22.31 28.53 -2.32
CA LEU A 63 22.43 27.08 -2.20
C LEU A 63 21.64 26.55 -1.00
N PHE A 64 21.69 27.25 0.14
CA PHE A 64 20.93 26.88 1.32
C PHE A 64 19.42 26.91 1.05
N VAL A 65 18.91 28.00 0.48
CA VAL A 65 17.48 28.12 0.11
C VAL A 65 17.09 27.02 -0.87
N PHE A 66 17.95 26.74 -1.85
CA PHE A 66 17.72 25.69 -2.82
C PHE A 66 17.61 24.30 -2.16
N ILE A 67 18.55 23.94 -1.28
CA ILE A 67 18.52 22.68 -0.54
C ILE A 67 17.25 22.59 0.31
N ALA A 68 16.86 23.68 0.97
CA ALA A 68 15.65 23.73 1.78
C ALA A 68 14.38 23.48 0.95
N VAL A 69 14.27 24.11 -0.22
CA VAL A 69 13.12 23.93 -1.14
C VAL A 69 13.07 22.50 -1.66
N VAL A 70 14.17 21.99 -2.20
CA VAL A 70 14.23 20.62 -2.76
C VAL A 70 13.96 19.57 -1.69
N GLY A 71 14.56 19.72 -0.51
CA GLY A 71 14.35 18.82 0.62
C GLY A 71 12.89 18.82 1.09
N THR A 72 12.26 19.99 1.17
CA THR A 72 10.84 20.12 1.54
C THR A 72 9.94 19.44 0.51
N LEU A 73 10.18 19.68 -0.79
CA LEU A 73 9.43 19.04 -1.86
C LEU A 73 9.59 17.52 -1.83
N TYR A 74 10.81 17.01 -1.67
CA TYR A 74 11.07 15.58 -1.55
C TYR A 74 10.34 14.95 -0.36
N SER A 75 10.43 15.59 0.81
CA SER A 75 9.76 15.13 2.03
C SER A 75 8.24 15.01 1.83
N HIS A 76 7.60 16.02 1.25
CA HIS A 76 6.15 16.00 1.04
C HIS A 76 5.70 15.04 -0.07
N THR A 77 6.47 14.91 -1.15
CA THR A 77 6.07 14.14 -2.34
C THR A 77 6.36 12.65 -2.22
N ILE A 78 7.41 12.26 -1.48
CA ILE A 78 7.85 10.86 -1.39
C ILE A 78 7.69 10.34 0.03
N LEU A 79 8.24 11.04 1.03
CA LEU A 79 8.25 10.56 2.42
C LEU A 79 6.83 10.53 3.02
N GLY A 80 6.01 11.53 2.70
CA GLY A 80 4.61 11.58 3.15
C GLY A 80 3.75 10.39 2.70
N PRO A 81 3.71 10.04 1.40
CA PRO A 81 3.04 8.83 0.95
C PRO A 81 3.66 7.54 1.51
N LEU A 82 5.01 7.46 1.58
CA LEU A 82 5.70 6.27 2.07
C LEU A 82 5.40 5.96 3.54
N THR A 83 5.37 6.99 4.38
CA THR A 83 5.01 6.85 5.81
C THR A 83 3.55 6.44 6.00
N ARG A 84 2.64 6.88 5.12
CA ARG A 84 1.24 6.39 5.10
C ARG A 84 1.17 4.91 4.74
N ILE A 85 1.95 4.47 3.75
CA ILE A 85 2.06 3.04 3.38
C ILE A 85 2.62 2.23 4.56
N GLN A 86 3.71 2.69 5.17
CA GLN A 86 4.31 2.01 6.31
C GLN A 86 3.35 1.88 7.49
N ARG A 87 2.59 2.93 7.81
CA ARG A 87 1.58 2.88 8.86
C ARG A 87 0.47 1.88 8.53
N ALA A 88 0.05 1.78 7.27
CA ALA A 88 -0.90 0.76 6.84
C ALA A 88 -0.33 -0.66 7.00
N ILE A 89 0.93 -0.89 6.61
CA ILE A 89 1.59 -2.18 6.80
C ILE A 89 1.64 -2.57 8.29
N ASN A 90 2.04 -1.66 9.17
CA ASN A 90 2.11 -1.94 10.60
C ASN A 90 0.76 -2.32 11.19
N ARG A 91 -0.31 -1.60 10.84
CA ARG A 91 -1.67 -1.95 11.28
C ARG A 91 -2.10 -3.34 10.81
N MET A 92 -1.70 -3.73 9.59
CA MET A 92 -2.00 -5.07 9.08
C MET A 92 -1.19 -6.15 9.81
N ILE A 93 0.06 -5.87 10.19
CA ILE A 93 0.87 -6.76 11.05
C ILE A 93 0.20 -6.95 12.41
N ASP A 94 -0.40 -5.89 12.96
CA ASP A 94 -1.16 -5.93 14.21
C ASP A 94 -2.53 -6.63 14.07
N GLY A 95 -2.87 -7.12 12.88
CA GLY A 95 -4.10 -7.85 12.60
C GLY A 95 -5.32 -6.99 12.28
N GLU A 96 -5.15 -5.67 12.13
CA GLU A 96 -6.24 -4.79 11.71
C GLU A 96 -6.54 -4.98 10.21
N ALA A 97 -7.74 -5.47 9.90
CA ALA A 97 -8.15 -5.76 8.52
C ALA A 97 -8.92 -4.60 7.83
N ASP A 98 -9.26 -3.54 8.56
CA ASP A 98 -10.00 -2.38 8.03
C ASP A 98 -9.05 -1.23 7.64
N ILE A 99 -8.23 -1.48 6.63
CA ILE A 99 -7.23 -0.52 6.16
C ILE A 99 -7.59 -0.05 4.75
N CYS A 100 -8.07 1.19 4.65
CA CYS A 100 -8.25 1.87 3.38
C CYS A 100 -7.04 2.77 3.09
N LEU A 101 -6.09 2.29 2.30
CA LEU A 101 -4.94 3.09 1.88
C LEU A 101 -5.29 3.90 0.63
N ARG A 102 -5.53 5.20 0.79
CA ARG A 102 -5.71 6.15 -0.31
C ARG A 102 -4.60 7.19 -0.34
N LEU A 103 -3.86 7.22 -1.44
CA LEU A 103 -2.88 8.26 -1.76
C LEU A 103 -3.55 9.41 -2.52
N ARG A 104 -2.91 10.59 -2.51
CA ARG A 104 -3.41 11.80 -3.18
C ARG A 104 -3.29 11.67 -4.70
N GLU A 105 -4.09 12.44 -5.43
CA GLU A 105 -4.02 12.44 -6.90
C GLU A 105 -2.66 12.93 -7.44
N ALA A 106 -1.96 13.80 -6.72
CA ALA A 106 -0.63 14.28 -7.09
C ALA A 106 0.50 13.31 -6.69
N ASP A 107 0.22 12.29 -5.88
CA ASP A 107 1.24 11.33 -5.43
C ASP A 107 1.73 10.47 -6.61
N ASP A 108 2.96 9.98 -6.49
CA ASP A 108 3.63 9.22 -7.54
C ASP A 108 2.83 7.98 -7.99
N PRO A 109 2.73 7.70 -9.31
CA PRO A 109 2.01 6.53 -9.81
C PRO A 109 2.49 5.19 -9.26
N LEU A 110 3.80 4.98 -9.07
CA LEU A 110 4.30 3.72 -8.51
C LEU A 110 3.88 3.54 -7.05
N LEU A 111 3.84 4.63 -6.28
CA LEU A 111 3.34 4.59 -4.90
C LEU A 111 1.85 4.27 -4.86
N LYS A 112 1.08 4.73 -5.86
CA LYS A 112 -0.34 4.38 -6.00
C LYS A 112 -0.55 2.92 -6.37
N ASP A 113 0.26 2.39 -7.29
CA ASP A 113 0.21 0.98 -7.65
C ASP A 113 0.55 0.11 -6.43
N LEU A 114 1.58 0.48 -5.66
CA LEU A 114 1.90 -0.16 -4.39
C LEU A 114 0.73 -0.09 -3.39
N ALA A 115 0.10 1.07 -3.26
CA ALA A 115 -1.06 1.24 -2.39
C ALA A 115 -2.26 0.38 -2.81
N ALA A 116 -2.48 0.22 -4.12
CA ALA A 116 -3.53 -0.62 -4.67
C ALA A 116 -3.25 -2.12 -4.44
N SER A 117 -1.99 -2.56 -4.61
CA SER A 117 -1.57 -3.91 -4.27
C SER A 117 -1.74 -4.20 -2.79
N LEU A 118 -1.35 -3.25 -1.91
CA LEU A 118 -1.54 -3.40 -0.47
C LEU A 118 -3.03 -3.47 -0.11
N SER A 119 -3.87 -2.64 -0.72
CA SER A 119 -5.32 -2.66 -0.48
C SER A 119 -5.93 -3.99 -0.89
N THR A 120 -5.51 -4.54 -2.03
CA THR A 120 -5.91 -5.88 -2.48
C THR A 120 -5.48 -6.96 -1.48
N LEU A 121 -4.25 -6.88 -0.97
CA LEU A 121 -3.75 -7.80 0.06
C LEU A 121 -4.58 -7.71 1.34
N CYS A 122 -4.87 -6.50 1.84
CA CYS A 122 -5.73 -6.30 3.02
C CYS A 122 -7.12 -6.92 2.82
N GLU A 123 -7.72 -6.72 1.65
CA GLU A 123 -9.03 -7.30 1.33
C GLU A 123 -8.99 -8.83 1.35
N HIS A 124 -7.98 -9.45 0.72
CA HIS A 124 -7.82 -10.90 0.74
C HIS A 124 -7.62 -11.44 2.16
N THR A 125 -6.78 -10.77 2.96
CA THR A 125 -6.57 -11.15 4.36
C THR A 125 -7.86 -11.06 5.16
N ARG A 126 -8.65 -9.98 4.98
CA ARG A 126 -9.93 -9.80 5.66
C ARG A 126 -10.93 -10.89 5.32
N ILE A 127 -11.09 -11.18 4.02
CA ILE A 127 -12.01 -12.24 3.54
C ILE A 127 -11.58 -13.58 4.12
N ASN A 128 -10.28 -13.90 4.08
CA ASN A 128 -9.78 -15.17 4.60
C ASN A 128 -9.98 -15.30 6.11
N GLN A 129 -9.74 -14.23 6.87
CA GLN A 129 -10.01 -14.21 8.31
C GLN A 129 -11.49 -14.44 8.62
N ALA A 130 -12.41 -13.81 7.87
CA ALA A 130 -13.84 -14.02 8.03
C ALA A 130 -14.23 -15.48 7.74
N VAL A 131 -13.73 -16.07 6.65
CA VAL A 131 -13.98 -17.47 6.29
C VAL A 131 -13.48 -18.44 7.37
N ILE A 132 -12.28 -18.22 7.90
CA ILE A 132 -11.73 -19.06 8.98
C ILE A 132 -12.56 -18.91 10.25
N HIS A 133 -12.94 -17.68 10.61
CA HIS A 133 -13.77 -17.40 11.78
C HIS A 133 -15.13 -18.10 11.68
N ASP A 134 -15.81 -17.98 10.54
CA ASP A 134 -17.12 -18.59 10.33
C ASP A 134 -17.05 -20.12 10.34
N ALA A 135 -16.04 -20.70 9.67
CA ALA A 135 -15.82 -22.15 9.68
C ALA A 135 -15.51 -22.68 11.10
N ALA A 136 -14.75 -21.92 11.88
CA ALA A 136 -14.46 -22.26 13.28
C ALA A 136 -15.73 -22.17 14.15
N ALA A 137 -16.51 -21.09 14.01
CA ALA A 137 -17.77 -20.93 14.74
C ALA A 137 -18.76 -22.06 14.42
N ASP A 138 -18.90 -22.44 13.16
CA ASP A 138 -19.75 -23.54 12.72
C ASP A 138 -19.32 -24.89 13.28
N LEU A 139 -18.00 -25.11 13.41
CA LEU A 139 -17.44 -26.30 14.03
C LEU A 139 -17.72 -26.32 15.53
N PHE A 140 -17.49 -25.21 16.24
CA PHE A 140 -17.77 -25.09 17.68
C PHE A 140 -19.25 -25.33 17.99
N ASN A 141 -20.16 -24.74 17.21
CA ASN A 141 -21.60 -24.95 17.35
C ASN A 141 -21.99 -26.42 17.09
N GLY A 142 -21.37 -27.05 16.09
CA GLY A 142 -21.56 -28.47 15.83
C GLY A 142 -21.09 -29.36 16.99
N VAL A 143 -19.95 -29.03 17.60
CA VAL A 143 -19.40 -29.79 18.73
C VAL A 143 -20.30 -29.64 19.94
N GLN A 144 -20.83 -28.44 20.22
CA GLN A 144 -21.78 -28.24 21.31
C GLN A 144 -23.06 -29.04 21.10
N SER A 145 -23.63 -29.04 19.88
CA SER A 145 -24.80 -29.85 19.55
C SER A 145 -24.56 -31.35 19.71
N LEU A 146 -23.36 -31.84 19.36
CA LEU A 146 -22.97 -33.23 19.61
C LEU A 146 -22.89 -33.53 21.11
N ILE A 147 -22.27 -32.66 21.90
CA ILE A 147 -22.17 -32.81 23.37
C ILE A 147 -23.57 -32.86 24.01
N GLU A 148 -24.48 -31.99 23.58
CA GLU A 148 -25.88 -31.99 24.05
C GLU A 148 -26.61 -33.28 23.67
N SER A 149 -26.43 -33.78 22.45
CA SER A 149 -27.02 -35.04 22.01
C SER A 149 -26.51 -36.23 22.81
N VAL A 150 -25.20 -36.28 23.10
CA VAL A 150 -24.60 -37.31 23.97
C VAL A 150 -25.14 -37.22 25.40
N LYS A 151 -25.25 -36.01 25.96
CA LYS A 151 -25.85 -35.80 27.29
C LYS A 151 -27.33 -36.18 27.35
N GLY A 152 -28.06 -35.98 26.24
CA GLY A 152 -29.45 -36.40 26.08
C GLY A 152 -29.65 -37.91 25.92
N GLY A 153 -28.58 -38.70 25.93
CA GLY A 153 -28.63 -40.16 25.79
C GLY A 153 -28.87 -40.64 24.37
N ALA A 154 -28.57 -39.83 23.36
CA ALA A 154 -28.71 -40.20 21.96
C ALA A 154 -27.90 -41.48 21.64
N GLY A 155 -28.53 -42.39 20.89
CA GLY A 155 -27.90 -43.65 20.52
C GLY A 155 -26.84 -43.48 19.44
N ALA A 156 -26.01 -44.50 19.24
CA ALA A 156 -24.96 -44.49 18.22
C ALA A 156 -25.47 -44.22 16.79
N LYS A 157 -26.73 -44.59 16.48
CA LYS A 157 -27.37 -44.32 15.19
C LYS A 157 -27.69 -42.84 14.98
N ASP A 158 -28.00 -42.11 16.04
CA ASP A 158 -28.36 -40.69 16.00
C ASP A 158 -27.11 -39.80 16.03
N LEU A 159 -26.02 -40.29 16.64
CA LEU A 159 -24.72 -39.61 16.70
C LEU A 159 -23.90 -39.74 15.41
N ALA A 160 -24.03 -40.85 14.68
CA ALA A 160 -23.31 -41.08 13.43
C ALA A 160 -23.42 -39.93 12.39
N PRO A 161 -24.61 -39.41 12.06
CA PRO A 161 -24.73 -38.30 11.10
C PRO A 161 -24.16 -36.98 11.63
N LEU A 162 -24.22 -36.74 12.94
CA LEU A 162 -23.63 -35.55 13.58
C LEU A 162 -22.09 -35.59 13.51
N ILE A 163 -21.49 -36.76 13.75
CA ILE A 163 -20.04 -36.97 13.64
C ILE A 163 -19.58 -36.78 12.19
N GLU A 164 -20.33 -37.29 11.21
CA GLU A 164 -20.00 -37.11 9.80
C GLU A 164 -20.08 -35.64 9.37
N THR A 165 -21.11 -34.92 9.82
CA THR A 165 -21.25 -33.47 9.58
C THR A 165 -20.08 -32.70 10.19
N LEU A 166 -19.66 -33.04 11.40
CA LEU A 166 -18.50 -32.43 12.06
C LEU A 166 -17.20 -32.70 11.32
N ARG A 167 -17.01 -33.91 10.81
CA ARG A 167 -15.84 -34.27 10.01
C ARG A 167 -15.77 -33.46 8.72
N ASN A 168 -16.91 -33.26 8.05
CA ASN A 168 -16.99 -32.41 6.86
C ASN A 168 -16.65 -30.95 7.19
N LYS A 169 -17.15 -30.42 8.32
CA LYS A 169 -16.81 -29.06 8.79
C LYS A 169 -15.33 -28.92 9.15
N GLN A 170 -14.73 -29.94 9.77
CA GLN A 170 -13.31 -30.00 10.06
C GLN A 170 -12.47 -29.95 8.77
N ASP A 171 -12.85 -30.71 7.75
CA ASP A 171 -12.17 -30.71 6.44
C ASP A 171 -12.28 -29.35 5.74
N LEU A 172 -13.41 -28.65 5.87
CA LEU A 172 -13.59 -27.30 5.34
C LEU A 172 -12.69 -26.29 6.06
N LEU A 173 -12.60 -26.36 7.40
CA LEU A 173 -11.71 -25.51 8.18
C LEU A 173 -10.23 -25.79 7.82
N ASP A 174 -9.84 -27.06 7.68
CA ASP A 174 -8.48 -27.43 7.29
C ASP A 174 -8.12 -26.90 5.89
N LYS A 175 -9.05 -26.95 4.93
CA LYS A 175 -8.88 -26.33 3.61
C LYS A 175 -8.77 -24.81 3.69
N ALA A 176 -9.60 -24.15 4.50
CA ALA A 176 -9.55 -22.70 4.69
C ALA A 176 -8.20 -22.26 5.29
N VAL A 177 -7.71 -22.97 6.31
CA VAL A 177 -6.40 -22.71 6.93
C VAL A 177 -5.25 -22.98 5.96
N LYS A 178 -5.30 -24.06 5.17
CA LYS A 178 -4.29 -24.35 4.15
C LYS A 178 -4.24 -23.30 3.03
N SER A 179 -5.38 -22.70 2.68
CA SER A 179 -5.44 -21.63 1.67
C SER A 179 -4.73 -20.34 2.09
N PHE A 180 -4.42 -20.20 3.39
CA PHE A 180 -3.69 -19.07 3.96
C PHE A 180 -2.16 -19.24 3.87
N ARG A 181 -1.66 -20.45 3.61
CA ARG A 181 -0.25 -20.82 3.65
C ARG A 181 0.40 -20.79 2.26
#